data_AF-A0A2A4Y8F1-F1
#
_entry.id   AF-A0A2A4Y8F1-F1
#
_cell.length_a   1.000
_cell.length_b   1.000
_cell.length_c   1.000
_cell.angle_alpha   90.00
_cell.angle_beta   90.00
_cell.angle_gamma   90.00
#
_symmetry.space_group_name_H-M   'P 1'
#
loop_
_entity.id
_entity.type
_entity.pdbx_description
1 polymer ?
#
loop_
_entity_poly.entity_id
_entity_poly.type
_entity_poly.pdbx_seq_one_letter_code
_entity_poly.pdbx_strand_id
1 'polypeptide(L)'
;MGLSYDNFSQIGTNLSPRVGLIHEINDHHSLKLLYGGAFRAPHEANLNVINNLVLLGNSNLQPKTVKTWDLIWVGQWPHTGITLGYFETRFKNAIVEIAGNGGTRQFKNEPQGPVKGLEFELSHEINAQWLLHNTGQKRTG
;
A
#
# COMPACT_ATOMS: atom_id res chain seq x y z
N MET A 1 -4.38 -3.56 -20.93
CA MET A 1 -4.01 -4.67 -20.03
C MET A 1 -2.50 -4.64 -19.86
N GLY A 2 -1.98 -4.20 -18.70
CA GLY A 2 -0.55 -4.25 -18.40
C GLY A 2 -0.30 -5.29 -17.33
N LEU A 3 0.38 -6.38 -17.69
CA LEU A 3 0.86 -7.39 -16.75
C LEU A 3 2.37 -7.15 -16.59
N SER A 4 2.82 -6.67 -15.44
CA SER A 4 4.25 -6.65 -15.10
C SER A 4 4.57 -7.87 -14.25
N TYR A 5 5.43 -8.74 -14.77
CA TYR A 5 5.95 -9.91 -14.07
C TYR A 5 7.43 -9.66 -13.75
N ASP A 6 7.70 -9.24 -12.52
CA ASP A 6 9.07 -9.08 -12.01
C ASP A 6 9.44 -10.32 -11.19
N ASN A 7 10.43 -11.07 -11.64
CA ASN A 7 10.97 -12.25 -10.95
C ASN A 7 12.33 -11.90 -10.31
N PHE A 8 12.39 -11.92 -8.98
CA PHE A 8 13.65 -11.75 -8.23
C PHE A 8 14.07 -13.11 -7.66
N SER A 9 15.12 -13.71 -8.23
CA SER A 9 15.48 -15.12 -8.05
C SER A 9 16.27 -15.47 -6.77
N GLN A 10 16.33 -14.62 -5.75
CA GLN A 10 17.20 -14.88 -4.58
C GLN A 10 16.47 -15.04 -3.25
N ILE A 11 15.15 -14.84 -3.14
CA ILE A 11 14.43 -14.93 -1.86
C ILE A 11 13.03 -15.54 -2.04
N GLY A 12 12.97 -16.82 -2.44
CA GLY A 12 11.70 -17.56 -2.58
C GLY A 12 10.72 -16.98 -3.62
N THR A 13 9.79 -17.79 -4.10
CA THR A 13 8.82 -17.38 -5.12
C THR A 13 7.78 -16.42 -4.52
N ASN A 14 8.09 -15.13 -4.44
CA ASN A 14 7.17 -14.11 -3.92
C ASN A 14 6.51 -13.33 -5.07
N LEU A 15 5.33 -13.78 -5.48
CA LEU A 15 4.53 -13.11 -6.51
C LEU A 15 3.96 -11.79 -5.97
N SER A 16 4.31 -10.67 -6.62
CA SER A 16 3.71 -9.34 -6.37
C SER A 16 2.82 -8.95 -7.55
N PRO A 17 1.67 -9.61 -7.75
CA PRO A 17 0.84 -9.33 -8.91
C PRO A 17 0.22 -7.94 -8.78
N ARG A 18 0.25 -7.17 -9.87
CA ARG A 18 -0.52 -5.94 -10.02
C ARG A 18 -1.47 -6.08 -11.19
N VAL A 19 -2.75 -5.91 -10.91
CA VAL A 19 -3.82 -6.00 -11.90
C VAL A 19 -4.58 -4.69 -11.85
N GLY A 20 -4.78 -4.07 -13.01
CA GLY A 20 -5.59 -2.87 -13.15
C GLY A 20 -6.64 -3.07 -14.23
N LEU A 21 -7.88 -2.77 -13.89
CA LEU A 21 -9.00 -2.65 -14.82
C LEU A 21 -9.37 -1.17 -14.93
N ILE A 22 -9.44 -0.67 -16.17
CA ILE A 22 -9.90 0.68 -16.46
C ILE A 22 -11.12 0.55 -17.36
N HIS A 23 -12.19 1.24 -16.99
CA HIS A 23 -13.43 1.29 -17.74
C HIS A 23 -13.82 2.74 -17.99
N GLU A 24 -13.90 3.11 -19.26
CA GLU A 24 -14.39 4.42 -19.69
C GLU A 24 -15.92 4.35 -19.77
N ILE A 25 -16.60 5.11 -18.91
CA ILE A 25 -18.06 5.19 -18.88
C ILE A 25 -18.53 6.09 -20.03
N ASN A 26 -17.80 7.17 -20.30
CA ASN A 26 -17.95 8.07 -21.43
C ASN A 26 -16.69 8.96 -21.56
N ASP A 27 -16.73 9.93 -22.49
CA ASP A 27 -15.60 10.83 -22.80
C ASP A 27 -15.12 11.67 -21.61
N HIS A 28 -15.93 11.79 -20.55
CA HIS A 28 -15.60 12.58 -19.37
C HIS A 28 -15.39 11.76 -18.11
N HIS A 29 -15.77 10.48 -18.08
CA HIS A 29 -15.79 9.68 -16.88
C HIS A 29 -15.09 8.35 -17.06
N SER A 30 -14.13 8.06 -16.19
CA SER A 30 -13.45 6.77 -16.12
C SER A 30 -13.47 6.21 -14.71
N LEU A 31 -13.54 4.88 -14.64
CA LEU A 31 -13.42 4.12 -13.42
C LEU A 31 -12.19 3.22 -13.51
N LYS A 32 -11.37 3.22 -12.47
CA LYS A 32 -10.16 2.41 -12.36
C LYS A 32 -10.29 1.54 -11.11
N LEU A 33 -10.16 0.24 -11.28
CA LEU A 33 -10.06 -0.72 -10.20
C LEU A 33 -8.66 -1.32 -10.24
N LEU A 34 -7.88 -1.10 -9.19
CA LEU A 34 -6.52 -1.58 -9.07
C LEU A 34 -6.42 -2.55 -7.90
N TYR A 35 -5.71 -3.64 -8.12
CA TYR A 35 -5.34 -4.59 -7.07
C TYR A 35 -3.85 -4.85 -7.17
N GLY A 36 -3.14 -4.59 -6.08
CA GLY A 36 -1.69 -4.74 -5.99
C GLY A 36 -1.28 -5.57 -4.79
N GLY A 37 -0.42 -6.55 -5.02
CA GLY A 37 0.43 -7.14 -4.00
C GLY A 37 1.77 -6.43 -3.96
N ALA A 38 2.22 -6.04 -2.76
CA ALA A 38 3.59 -5.65 -2.51
C ALA A 38 4.16 -6.49 -1.37
N PHE A 39 5.39 -6.93 -1.53
CA PHE A 39 6.11 -7.68 -0.52
C PHE A 39 7.27 -6.83 -0.02
N ARG A 40 7.49 -6.81 1.29
CA ARG A 40 8.72 -6.26 1.86
C ARG A 40 9.44 -7.37 2.60
N ALA A 41 10.62 -7.71 2.09
CA ALA A 41 11.53 -8.63 2.78
C ALA A 41 11.83 -8.09 4.19
N PRO A 42 11.95 -8.96 5.20
CA PRO A 42 12.50 -8.57 6.49
C PRO A 42 13.90 -7.99 6.29
N HIS A 43 14.27 -6.96 7.05
CA HIS A 43 15.63 -6.43 7.03
C HIS A 43 16.58 -7.42 7.72
N GLU A 44 17.85 -7.50 7.33
CA GLU A 44 18.87 -8.36 7.98
C GLU A 44 18.94 -8.12 9.49
N ALA A 45 18.75 -6.86 9.93
CA ALA A 45 18.67 -6.47 11.34
C ALA A 45 17.45 -7.02 12.11
N ASN A 46 16.47 -7.63 11.42
CA ASN A 46 15.34 -8.33 12.07
C ASN A 46 15.61 -9.85 12.17
N LEU A 47 16.44 -10.39 11.28
CA LEU A 47 16.74 -11.82 11.16
C LEU A 47 17.98 -12.21 11.97
N ASN A 48 19.04 -11.40 11.93
CA ASN A 48 20.38 -11.72 12.42
C ASN A 48 20.90 -10.69 13.44
N VAL A 49 20.17 -10.43 14.52
CA VAL A 49 20.75 -9.80 15.72
C VAL A 49 21.22 -10.92 16.65
N ILE A 50 22.51 -11.23 16.56
CA ILE A 50 23.21 -12.23 17.36
C ILE A 50 24.02 -11.47 18.43
N ASN A 51 23.98 -11.92 19.70
CA ASN A 51 24.70 -11.33 20.84
C ASN A 51 24.30 -9.90 21.27
N ASN A 52 23.01 -9.57 21.29
CA ASN A 52 22.53 -8.33 21.92
C ASN A 52 21.67 -8.66 23.15
N LEU A 53 22.09 -8.16 24.32
CA LEU A 53 21.44 -8.37 25.63
C LEU A 53 20.04 -7.73 25.72
N VAL A 54 19.67 -6.88 24.76
CA VAL A 54 18.42 -6.12 24.75
C VAL A 54 17.46 -6.58 23.64
N LEU A 55 17.95 -7.08 22.51
CA LEU A 55 17.14 -7.39 21.32
C LEU A 55 17.67 -8.63 20.59
N LEU A 56 16.85 -9.64 20.39
CA LEU A 56 17.19 -10.86 19.66
C LEU A 56 16.51 -10.89 18.29
N GLY A 57 17.29 -11.22 17.25
CA GLY A 57 16.77 -11.50 15.91
C GLY A 57 15.95 -12.79 15.91
N ASN A 58 14.95 -12.88 15.04
CA ASN A 58 14.12 -14.07 14.91
C ASN A 58 14.18 -14.61 13.48
N SER A 59 14.91 -15.71 13.31
CA SER A 59 15.07 -16.39 12.02
C SER A 59 13.78 -17.00 11.47
N ASN A 60 12.73 -17.14 12.30
CA ASN A 60 11.40 -17.60 11.87
C ASN A 60 10.48 -16.47 11.38
N LEU A 61 10.99 -15.24 11.22
CA LEU A 61 10.17 -14.14 10.72
C LEU A 61 9.71 -14.41 9.29
N GLN A 62 8.39 -14.48 9.13
CA GLN A 62 7.81 -14.49 7.81
C GLN A 62 7.87 -13.09 7.21
N PRO A 63 8.09 -12.98 5.89
CA PRO A 63 8.05 -11.70 5.24
C PRO A 63 6.70 -10.98 5.37
N LYS A 64 6.76 -9.65 5.35
CA LYS A 64 5.57 -8.80 5.40
C LYS A 64 4.95 -8.71 4.01
N THR A 65 3.72 -9.18 3.88
CA THR A 65 2.93 -9.07 2.64
C THR A 65 1.88 -7.99 2.81
N VAL A 66 1.83 -7.07 1.85
CA VAL A 66 0.85 -5.98 1.78
C VAL A 66 -0.02 -6.21 0.55
N LYS A 67 -1.33 -6.17 0.73
CA LYS A 67 -2.29 -6.23 -0.38
C LYS A 67 -3.14 -4.98 -0.35
N THR A 68 -3.23 -4.30 -1.48
CA THR A 68 -3.99 -3.06 -1.62
C THR A 68 -5.03 -3.21 -2.73
N TRP A 69 -6.23 -2.75 -2.43
CA TRP A 69 -7.31 -2.54 -3.38
C TRP A 69 -7.56 -1.05 -3.48
N ASP A 70 -7.57 -0.52 -4.70
CA ASP A 70 -7.90 0.87 -5.00
C ASP A 70 -9.06 0.92 -5.99
N LEU A 71 -10.09 1.71 -5.67
CA LEU A 71 -11.18 2.06 -6.56
C LEU A 71 -11.14 3.56 -6.78
N ILE A 72 -10.91 3.97 -8.02
CA ILE A 72 -10.71 5.37 -8.37
C ILE A 72 -11.71 5.74 -9.46
N TRP A 73 -12.52 6.75 -9.21
CA TRP A 73 -13.32 7.41 -10.22
C TRP A 73 -12.66 8.73 -10.61
N VAL A 74 -12.60 9.00 -11.91
CA VAL A 74 -12.06 10.22 -12.48
C VAL A 74 -13.13 10.84 -13.39
N GLY A 75 -13.51 12.08 -13.08
CA GLY A 75 -14.30 12.95 -13.95
C GLY A 75 -13.42 14.05 -14.52
N GLN A 76 -13.33 14.16 -15.84
CA GLN A 76 -12.49 15.13 -16.52
C GLN A 76 -13.28 15.84 -17.63
N TRP A 77 -13.39 17.16 -17.49
CA TRP A 77 -13.98 18.09 -18.43
C TRP A 77 -12.93 19.12 -18.85
N PRO A 78 -13.19 19.95 -19.89
CA PRO A 78 -12.18 20.89 -20.39
C PRO A 78 -11.57 21.84 -19.34
N HIS A 79 -12.36 22.24 -18.33
CA HIS A 79 -11.93 23.20 -17.30
C HIS A 79 -12.00 22.64 -15.88
N THR A 80 -12.38 21.36 -15.71
CA THR A 80 -12.61 20.78 -14.38
C THR A 80 -12.14 19.33 -14.35
N GLY A 81 -11.34 18.99 -13.35
CA GLY A 81 -10.95 17.62 -13.04
C GLY A 81 -11.36 17.26 -11.62
N ILE A 82 -12.00 16.11 -11.44
CA ILE A 82 -12.38 15.57 -10.13
C ILE A 82 -11.90 14.13 -10.05
N THR A 83 -11.21 13.80 -8.97
CA THR A 83 -10.82 12.43 -8.65
C THR A 83 -11.36 12.04 -7.29
N LEU A 84 -11.98 10.86 -7.22
CA LEU A 84 -12.45 10.24 -5.99
C LEU A 84 -11.82 8.86 -5.89
N GLY A 85 -11.09 8.61 -4.81
CA GLY A 85 -10.42 7.34 -4.54
C GLY A 85 -10.92 6.71 -3.26
N TYR A 86 -11.11 5.40 -3.26
CA TYR A 86 -11.16 4.57 -2.07
C TYR A 86 -10.02 3.58 -2.11
N PHE A 87 -9.30 3.43 -1.01
CA PHE A 87 -8.26 2.42 -0.89
C PHE A 87 -8.44 1.58 0.37
N GLU A 88 -8.07 0.31 0.28
CA GLU A 88 -7.97 -0.60 1.42
C GLU A 88 -6.68 -1.39 1.33
N THR A 89 -5.84 -1.26 2.35
CA THR A 89 -4.57 -1.95 2.49
C THR A 89 -4.64 -2.95 3.65
N ARG A 90 -4.36 -4.22 3.35
CA ARG A 90 -4.28 -5.30 4.33
C ARG A 90 -2.84 -5.72 4.54
N PHE A 91 -2.43 -5.77 5.80
CA PHE A 91 -1.11 -6.21 6.20
C PHE A 91 -1.18 -7.65 6.70
N LYS A 92 -0.32 -8.52 6.16
CA LYS A 92 -0.06 -9.85 6.72
C LYS A 92 1.35 -9.88 7.30
N ASN A 93 1.48 -10.53 8.45
CA ASN A 93 2.75 -10.78 9.11
C ASN A 93 3.52 -9.49 9.45
N ALA A 94 2.83 -8.49 10.02
CA ALA A 94 3.51 -7.27 10.44
C ALA A 94 4.54 -7.60 11.52
N ILE A 95 5.78 -7.17 11.33
CA ILE A 95 6.87 -7.45 12.27
C ILE A 95 6.75 -6.42 13.39
N VAL A 96 6.43 -6.89 14.60
CA VAL A 96 6.36 -6.09 15.83
C VAL A 96 7.41 -6.59 16.82
N GLU A 97 7.83 -5.70 17.71
CA GLU A 97 8.75 -6.02 18.80
C GLU A 97 7.92 -6.38 20.04
N ILE A 98 8.13 -7.58 20.58
CA ILE A 98 7.48 -8.05 21.80
C ILE A 98 8.53 -8.35 22.87
N ALA A 99 8.13 -8.26 24.15
CA ALA A 99 8.98 -8.70 25.24
C ALA A 99 9.24 -10.22 25.13
N GLY A 100 10.51 -10.60 25.23
CA GLY A 100 11.00 -11.98 25.33
C GLY A 100 11.29 -12.37 26.77
N ASN A 101 11.75 -13.61 26.98
CA ASN A 101 12.12 -14.09 28.32
C ASN A 101 13.40 -13.38 28.82
N GLY A 102 13.41 -13.04 30.12
CA GLY A 102 14.61 -12.50 30.79
C GLY A 102 14.93 -11.02 30.50
N GLY A 103 13.95 -10.20 30.11
CA GLY A 103 14.15 -8.77 29.85
C GLY A 103 14.64 -8.43 28.43
N THR A 104 14.76 -9.45 27.58
CA THR A 104 15.10 -9.29 26.16
C THR A 104 13.86 -8.91 25.35
N ARG A 105 14.03 -8.31 24.17
CA ARG A 105 12.96 -8.07 23.21
C ARG A 105 13.18 -8.94 21.97
N GLN A 106 12.10 -9.42 21.35
CA GLN A 106 12.15 -10.28 20.16
C GLN A 106 11.16 -9.79 19.11
N PHE A 107 11.50 -9.97 17.84
CA PHE A 107 10.57 -9.67 16.75
C PHE A 107 9.58 -10.83 16.53
N LYS A 108 8.30 -10.53 16.37
CA LYS A 108 7.25 -11.50 16.04
C LYS A 108 6.33 -10.95 14.94
N ASN A 109 5.77 -11.84 14.13
CA ASN A 109 4.71 -11.49 13.21
C ASN A 109 3.37 -11.38 13.96
N GLU A 110 2.73 -10.20 13.92
CA GLU A 110 1.40 -9.96 14.48
C GLU A 110 0.39 -9.57 13.39
N PRO A 111 -0.89 -9.98 13.51
CA PRO A 111 -1.95 -9.46 12.66
C PRO A 111 -2.14 -7.95 12.88
N GLN A 112 -2.14 -7.16 11.80
CA GLN A 112 -2.54 -5.76 11.84
C GLN A 112 -3.91 -5.60 11.18
N GLY A 113 -4.74 -4.71 11.74
CA GLY A 113 -6.01 -4.31 11.13
C GLY A 113 -5.81 -3.74 9.72
N PRO A 114 -6.82 -3.86 8.85
CA PRO A 114 -6.77 -3.22 7.54
C PRO A 114 -6.80 -1.70 7.69
N VAL A 115 -5.99 -0.99 6.92
CA VAL A 115 -6.05 0.47 6.80
C VAL A 115 -6.87 0.81 5.58
N LYS A 116 -7.91 1.62 5.74
CA LYS A 116 -8.77 2.07 4.63
C LYS A 116 -8.92 3.57 4.62
N GLY A 117 -9.17 4.14 3.45
CA GLY A 117 -9.29 5.57 3.31
C GLY A 117 -10.05 6.00 2.08
N LEU A 118 -10.46 7.27 2.11
CA LEU A 118 -11.05 7.99 0.99
C LEU A 118 -10.13 9.16 0.64
N GLU A 119 -9.97 9.39 -0.65
CA GLU A 119 -9.19 10.48 -1.23
C GLU A 119 -10.08 11.24 -2.20
N PHE A 120 -9.92 12.55 -2.22
CA PHE A 120 -10.65 13.46 -3.08
C PHE A 120 -9.69 14.51 -3.62
N GLU A 121 -9.84 14.82 -4.90
CA GLU A 121 -9.11 15.87 -5.57
C GLU A 121 -10.05 16.62 -6.51
N LEU A 122 -9.95 17.95 -6.49
CA LEU A 122 -10.68 18.87 -7.36
C LEU A 122 -9.69 19.85 -7.97
N SER A 123 -9.74 19.99 -9.28
CA SER A 123 -9.07 21.04 -10.04
C SER A 123 -10.11 21.76 -10.89
N HIS A 124 -10.10 23.09 -10.88
CA HIS A 124 -11.02 23.88 -11.67
C HIS A 124 -10.35 25.16 -12.18
N GLU A 125 -10.32 25.33 -13.49
CA GLU A 125 -9.88 26.55 -14.15
C GLU A 125 -11.03 27.55 -14.17
N ILE A 126 -10.88 28.63 -13.39
CA ILE A 126 -11.88 29.71 -13.34
C ILE A 126 -11.76 30.58 -14.60
N ASN A 127 -10.53 30.83 -15.03
CA ASN A 127 -10.18 31.48 -16.29
C ASN A 127 -8.70 31.19 -16.63
N ALA A 128 -8.19 31.75 -17.73
CA ALA A 128 -6.81 31.57 -18.19
C ALA A 128 -5.71 32.01 -17.19
N GLN A 129 -6.07 32.69 -16.09
CA GLN A 129 -5.13 33.20 -15.09
C GLN A 129 -5.32 32.57 -13.71
N TRP A 130 -6.43 31.86 -13.45
CA TRP A 130 -6.79 31.38 -12.12
C TRP A 130 -7.21 29.91 -12.15
N LEU A 131 -6.43 29.09 -11.43
CA LEU A 131 -6.70 27.68 -11.17
C LEU A 131 -7.00 27.48 -9.68
N LEU A 132 -8.13 26.87 -9.39
CA LEU A 132 -8.45 26.35 -8.06
C LEU A 132 -8.03 24.89 -7.99
N HIS A 133 -7.26 24.53 -6.97
CA HIS A 133 -6.89 23.15 -6.70
C HIS A 133 -7.14 22.81 -5.22
N ASN A 134 -7.81 21.69 -4.98
CA ASN A 134 -8.13 21.21 -3.65
C ASN A 134 -7.89 19.70 -3.56
N THR A 135 -7.30 19.26 -2.46
CA THR A 135 -7.11 17.84 -2.15
C THR A 135 -7.55 17.58 -0.72
N GLY A 136 -8.15 16.40 -0.50
CA GLY A 136 -8.59 15.94 0.80
C GLY A 136 -8.40 14.44 0.94
N GLN A 137 -8.03 13.99 2.13
CA GLN A 137 -7.93 12.57 2.44
C GLN A 137 -8.43 12.28 3.85
N LYS A 138 -9.07 11.14 4.04
CA LYS A 138 -9.49 10.63 5.34
C LYS A 138 -9.11 9.16 5.45
N ARG A 139 -8.38 8.82 6.52
CA ARG A 139 -7.87 7.46 6.78
C ARG A 139 -8.44 6.93 8.08
N THR A 140 -8.73 5.63 8.10
CA THR A 140 -9.19 4.88 9.28
C THR A 140 -8.43 3.56 9.36
N GLY A 141 -8.00 3.20 10.56
CA GLY A 141 -7.27 1.97 10.88
C GLY A 141 -7.64 1.46 12.26
#